data_AF-A0A353DI66-F1
#
_entry.id   AF-A0A353DI66-F1
#
_cell.length_a   1.000
_cell.length_b   1.000
_cell.length_c   1.000
_cell.angle_alpha   90.00
_cell.angle_beta   90.00
_cell.angle_gamma   90.00
#
_symmetry.space_group_name_H-M   'P 1'
#
loop_
_entity.id
_entity.type
_entity.pdbx_description
1 polymer ?
#
loop_
_entity_poly.entity_id
_entity_poly.type
_entity_poly.pdbx_seq_one_letter_code
_entity_poly.pdbx_strand_id
1 'polypeptide(L)'
;YIEPKPREPSTHQYDSDSAACLNFLREYDLLDHFKLNLETNHATLAGHTMEHEMEVAIGAGALGSVDANRGDELLGWDTDQFPTNLYGTTNIMIRLLKMGGFTTGGLNFDAKRRRESHEPEDLFHAHIGGMDAFARGLKVAAKIIEDGKFDDFVKTRYESFDSGIGGQVEAGSISLEDLDSYAVGITPPQLASGRQERLENLLNDYL
;
A
#
# COMPACT_ATOMS: atom_id res chain seq x y z
N TYR A 1 -7.26 -7.53 -15.38
CA TYR A 1 -6.31 -7.26 -14.28
C TYR A 1 -5.46 -8.51 -14.08
N ILE A 2 -4.22 -8.39 -13.57
CA ILE A 2 -3.48 -9.51 -12.98
C ILE A 2 -3.63 -9.39 -11.47
N GLU A 3 -3.91 -10.51 -10.81
CA GLU A 3 -4.11 -10.54 -9.36
C GLU A 3 -2.96 -11.31 -8.71
N PRO A 4 -2.04 -10.61 -8.01
CA PRO A 4 -0.91 -11.27 -7.41
C PRO A 4 -1.35 -12.21 -6.27
N LYS A 5 -0.77 -13.40 -6.22
CA LYS A 5 -0.88 -14.36 -5.13
C LYS A 5 0.41 -15.19 -5.07
N PRO A 6 1.04 -15.34 -3.88
CA PRO A 6 2.36 -15.99 -3.77
C PRO A 6 2.32 -17.52 -3.87
N ARG A 7 1.23 -18.13 -3.41
CA ARG A 7 1.05 -19.58 -3.20
C ARG A 7 -0.41 -19.89 -2.88
N GLU A 8 -0.69 -21.19 -2.75
CA GLU A 8 -2.00 -21.79 -2.50
C GLU A 8 -2.95 -21.70 -3.71
N PRO A 9 -3.33 -22.84 -4.33
CA PRO A 9 -3.04 -24.23 -3.94
C PRO A 9 -1.62 -24.70 -4.31
N SER A 10 -0.90 -23.93 -5.14
CA SER A 10 0.46 -24.25 -5.57
C SER A 10 1.51 -23.90 -4.52
N THR A 11 2.67 -24.56 -4.55
CA THR A 11 3.80 -24.21 -3.67
C THR A 11 4.34 -22.82 -3.94
N HIS A 12 4.30 -22.39 -5.21
CA HIS A 12 4.66 -21.06 -5.67
C HIS A 12 3.78 -20.74 -6.87
N GLN A 13 3.26 -19.51 -6.92
CA GLN A 13 2.58 -18.93 -8.08
C GLN A 13 3.46 -17.81 -8.63
N TYR A 14 3.53 -17.69 -9.96
CA TYR A 14 4.48 -16.81 -10.64
C TYR A 14 4.20 -15.33 -10.39
N ASP A 15 2.92 -14.97 -10.40
CA ASP A 15 2.42 -13.64 -10.08
C ASP A 15 2.42 -13.45 -8.56
N SER A 16 3.60 -13.54 -7.91
CA SER A 16 3.68 -13.78 -6.48
C SER A 16 3.35 -12.58 -5.59
N ASP A 17 3.66 -11.39 -6.08
CA ASP A 17 3.40 -10.09 -5.47
C ASP A 17 3.38 -9.01 -6.57
N SER A 18 3.11 -7.77 -6.18
CA SER A 18 3.03 -6.64 -7.10
C SER A 18 4.33 -6.44 -7.87
N ALA A 19 5.49 -6.56 -7.22
CA ALA A 19 6.78 -6.35 -7.87
C ALA A 19 7.08 -7.43 -8.91
N ALA A 20 6.83 -8.70 -8.59
CA ALA A 20 6.98 -9.82 -9.52
C ALA A 20 6.06 -9.68 -10.73
N CYS A 21 4.79 -9.32 -10.52
CA CYS A 21 3.84 -9.08 -11.60
C CYS A 21 4.31 -7.94 -12.50
N LEU A 22 4.74 -6.82 -11.92
CA LEU A 22 5.24 -5.67 -12.69
C LEU A 22 6.51 -6.02 -13.48
N ASN A 23 7.40 -6.83 -12.91
CA ASN A 23 8.59 -7.27 -13.62
C ASN A 23 8.23 -8.19 -14.81
N PHE A 24 7.32 -9.14 -14.60
CA PHE A 24 6.78 -9.96 -15.69
C PHE A 24 6.15 -9.10 -16.79
N LEU A 25 5.28 -8.15 -16.42
CA LEU A 25 4.64 -7.26 -17.38
C LEU A 25 5.64 -6.40 -18.16
N ARG A 26 6.74 -5.96 -17.53
CA ARG A 26 7.81 -5.22 -18.23
C ARG A 26 8.61 -6.09 -19.18
N GLU A 27 8.99 -7.30 -18.76
CA GLU A 27 9.77 -8.24 -19.59
C GLU A 27 9.06 -8.58 -20.91
N TYR A 28 7.73 -8.64 -20.89
CA TYR A 28 6.92 -9.01 -22.05
C TYR A 28 6.20 -7.83 -22.73
N ASP A 29 6.57 -6.58 -22.42
CA ASP A 29 5.96 -5.36 -22.98
C ASP A 29 4.41 -5.30 -22.80
N LEU A 30 3.92 -5.80 -21.66
CA LEU A 30 2.49 -5.89 -21.32
C LEU A 30 2.01 -4.81 -20.32
N LEU A 31 2.92 -3.97 -19.80
CA LEU A 31 2.60 -3.01 -18.74
C LEU A 31 1.50 -2.00 -19.12
N ASP A 32 1.39 -1.63 -20.39
CA ASP A 32 0.34 -0.72 -20.89
C ASP A 32 -1.03 -1.39 -21.08
N HIS A 33 -1.06 -2.72 -21.07
CA HIS A 33 -2.26 -3.52 -21.33
C HIS A 33 -2.93 -4.04 -20.06
N PHE A 34 -2.17 -4.13 -18.96
CA PHE A 34 -2.65 -4.69 -17.70
C PHE A 34 -2.49 -3.71 -16.54
N LYS A 35 -3.38 -3.87 -15.56
CA LYS A 35 -3.32 -3.27 -14.23
C LYS A 35 -3.43 -4.38 -13.20
N LEU A 36 -2.99 -4.13 -11.98
CA LEU A 36 -3.06 -5.08 -10.89
C LEU A 36 -4.39 -4.98 -10.16
N ASN A 37 -4.96 -6.14 -9.81
CA ASN A 37 -6.01 -6.28 -8.81
C ASN A 37 -5.33 -6.76 -7.53
N LEU A 38 -5.33 -5.97 -6.47
CA LEU A 38 -4.59 -6.33 -5.26
C LEU A 38 -5.55 -6.86 -4.19
N GLU A 39 -5.22 -7.99 -3.59
CA GLU A 39 -6.00 -8.57 -2.51
C GLU A 39 -5.22 -8.50 -1.18
N THR A 40 -5.88 -8.05 -0.12
CA THR A 40 -5.25 -7.88 1.20
C THR A 40 -4.69 -9.20 1.76
N ASN A 41 -5.43 -10.31 1.65
CA ASN A 41 -4.96 -11.59 2.16
C ASN A 41 -3.78 -12.14 1.34
N HIS A 42 -3.76 -11.93 0.03
CA HIS A 42 -2.62 -12.30 -0.81
C HIS A 42 -1.36 -11.49 -0.46
N ALA A 43 -1.51 -10.19 -0.22
CA ALA A 43 -0.42 -9.32 0.21
C ALA A 43 0.25 -9.85 1.49
N THR A 44 -0.54 -10.11 2.54
CA THR A 44 -0.01 -10.64 3.81
C THR A 44 0.54 -12.06 3.67
N LEU A 45 -0.06 -12.90 2.82
CA LEU A 45 0.45 -14.24 2.54
C LEU A 45 1.82 -14.21 1.84
N ALA A 46 2.12 -13.12 1.10
CA ALA A 46 3.39 -12.88 0.42
C ALA A 46 4.48 -12.32 1.37
N GLY A 47 4.10 -12.01 2.61
CA GLY A 47 4.99 -11.39 3.61
C GLY A 47 5.00 -9.87 3.56
N HIS A 48 4.04 -9.26 2.86
CA HIS A 48 3.94 -7.81 2.68
C HIS A 48 2.71 -7.25 3.38
N THR A 49 2.74 -5.96 3.70
CA THR A 49 1.51 -5.25 4.06
C THR A 49 0.74 -4.90 2.77
N MET A 50 -0.58 -4.74 2.85
CA MET A 50 -1.37 -4.28 1.69
C MET A 50 -0.91 -2.88 1.24
N GLU A 51 -0.50 -2.06 2.20
CA GLU A 51 0.13 -0.76 2.01
C GLU A 51 1.36 -0.83 1.10
N HIS A 52 2.23 -1.82 1.31
CA HIS A 52 3.42 -2.03 0.50
C HIS A 52 3.05 -2.35 -0.94
N GLU A 53 2.18 -3.35 -1.15
CA GLU A 53 1.73 -3.80 -2.46
C GLU A 53 1.09 -2.65 -3.25
N MET A 54 0.25 -1.85 -2.59
CA MET A 54 -0.37 -0.69 -3.19
C MET A 54 0.64 0.40 -3.59
N GLU A 55 1.61 0.74 -2.75
CA GLU A 55 2.62 1.76 -3.10
C GLU A 55 3.49 1.29 -4.27
N VAL A 56 3.84 0.01 -4.33
CA VAL A 56 4.56 -0.59 -5.47
C VAL A 56 3.73 -0.47 -6.75
N ALA A 57 2.45 -0.84 -6.71
CA ALA A 57 1.55 -0.75 -7.85
C ALA A 57 1.27 0.70 -8.28
N ILE A 58 1.06 1.62 -7.33
CA ILE A 58 0.83 3.04 -7.59
C ILE A 58 2.08 3.70 -8.20
N GLY A 59 3.26 3.42 -7.66
CA GLY A 59 4.53 3.94 -8.18
C GLY A 59 4.82 3.51 -9.62
N ALA A 60 4.29 2.36 -10.05
CA ALA A 60 4.35 1.91 -11.44
C ALA A 60 3.15 2.35 -12.29
N GLY A 61 2.22 3.15 -11.75
CA GLY A 61 0.99 3.55 -12.43
C GLY A 61 0.07 2.38 -12.77
N ALA A 62 0.17 1.28 -12.02
CA ALA A 62 -0.40 -0.02 -12.37
C ALA A 62 -1.50 -0.50 -11.42
N LEU A 63 -1.77 0.19 -10.30
CA LEU A 63 -2.89 -0.16 -9.43
C LEU A 63 -4.23 0.03 -10.17
N GLY A 64 -4.99 -1.05 -10.33
CA GLY A 64 -6.24 -1.07 -11.08
C GLY A 64 -7.48 -1.21 -10.19
N SER A 65 -7.48 -2.20 -9.30
CA SER A 65 -8.61 -2.55 -8.43
C SER A 65 -8.11 -3.18 -7.12
N VAL A 66 -8.98 -3.31 -6.13
CA VAL A 66 -8.67 -3.95 -4.85
C VAL A 66 -9.76 -4.96 -4.47
N ASP A 67 -9.32 -6.15 -4.07
CA ASP A 67 -10.14 -7.11 -3.35
C ASP A 67 -10.03 -6.86 -1.84
N ALA A 68 -11.14 -6.37 -1.32
CA ALA A 68 -11.35 -5.91 0.03
C ALA A 68 -11.66 -7.09 0.96
N ASN A 69 -10.60 -7.74 1.45
CA ASN A 69 -10.69 -8.77 2.48
C ASN A 69 -9.58 -8.58 3.53
N ARG A 70 -9.36 -9.60 4.36
CA ARG A 70 -8.19 -9.72 5.22
C ARG A 70 -7.81 -11.19 5.42
N GLY A 71 -6.54 -11.41 5.71
CA GLY A 71 -6.03 -12.66 6.27
C GLY A 71 -6.07 -12.74 7.78
N ASP A 72 -5.46 -13.79 8.29
CA ASP A 72 -5.03 -13.91 9.67
C ASP A 72 -3.51 -14.15 9.64
N GLU A 73 -2.72 -13.21 10.16
CA GLU A 73 -1.26 -13.26 10.06
C GLU A 73 -0.63 -14.42 10.86
N LEU A 74 -1.41 -15.07 11.74
CA LEU A 74 -1.00 -16.29 12.44
C LEU A 74 -1.32 -17.56 11.64
N LEU A 75 -2.08 -17.46 10.55
CA LEU A 75 -2.50 -18.56 9.69
C LEU A 75 -1.89 -18.40 8.30
N GLY A 76 -1.01 -19.32 7.91
CA GLY A 76 -0.28 -19.25 6.63
C GLY A 76 -1.08 -19.68 5.39
N TRP A 77 -2.38 -19.40 5.35
CA TRP A 77 -3.27 -19.71 4.24
C TRP A 77 -4.36 -18.64 4.08
N ASP A 78 -5.05 -18.69 2.95
CA ASP A 78 -6.05 -17.73 2.54
C ASP A 78 -7.38 -17.91 3.27
N THR A 79 -7.69 -16.96 4.15
CA THR A 79 -8.87 -17.04 5.02
C THR A 79 -10.08 -16.31 4.44
N ASP A 80 -9.85 -15.39 3.50
CA ASP A 80 -10.83 -14.53 2.81
C ASP A 80 -11.84 -13.93 3.80
N GLN A 81 -11.35 -13.39 4.92
CA GLN A 81 -12.24 -12.75 5.90
C GLN A 81 -12.69 -11.40 5.40
N PHE A 82 -13.94 -11.03 5.72
CA PHE A 82 -14.38 -9.66 5.49
C PHE A 82 -13.49 -8.66 6.25
N PRO A 83 -13.21 -7.49 5.65
CA PRO A 83 -12.29 -6.53 6.22
C PRO A 83 -12.96 -5.79 7.37
N THR A 84 -12.39 -5.89 8.57
CA THR A 84 -12.92 -5.20 9.78
C THR A 84 -11.87 -4.41 10.53
N ASN A 85 -10.60 -4.45 10.08
CA ASN A 85 -9.51 -3.70 10.69
C ASN A 85 -9.52 -2.24 10.18
N LEU A 86 -9.77 -1.28 11.07
CA LEU A 86 -9.82 0.14 10.72
C LEU A 86 -8.45 0.71 10.33
N TYR A 87 -7.35 0.16 10.85
CA TYR A 87 -6.01 0.55 10.41
C TYR A 87 -5.81 0.22 8.94
N GLY A 88 -6.05 -1.04 8.55
CA GLY A 88 -5.88 -1.51 7.17
C GLY A 88 -6.78 -0.76 6.19
N THR A 89 -8.08 -0.64 6.49
CA THR A 89 -9.01 0.09 5.62
C THR A 89 -8.66 1.58 5.48
N THR A 90 -8.25 2.24 6.56
CA THR A 90 -7.78 3.64 6.51
C THR A 90 -6.53 3.76 5.63
N ASN A 91 -5.54 2.89 5.82
CA ASN A 91 -4.30 2.92 5.06
C ASN A 91 -4.50 2.64 3.56
N ILE A 92 -5.40 1.71 3.20
CA ILE A 92 -5.80 1.47 1.81
C ILE A 92 -6.46 2.74 1.24
N MET A 93 -7.39 3.34 1.97
CA MET A 93 -8.10 4.53 1.50
C MET A 93 -7.22 5.76 1.37
N ILE A 94 -6.18 5.94 2.21
CA ILE A 94 -5.18 7.01 2.04
C ILE A 94 -4.53 6.90 0.66
N ARG A 95 -4.08 5.70 0.29
CA ARG A 95 -3.40 5.44 -0.99
C ARG A 95 -4.33 5.62 -2.18
N LEU A 96 -5.56 5.11 -2.09
CA LEU A 96 -6.58 5.30 -3.12
C LEU A 96 -6.91 6.78 -3.33
N LEU A 97 -7.08 7.56 -2.26
CA LEU A 97 -7.35 9.00 -2.38
C LEU A 97 -6.15 9.74 -2.97
N LYS A 98 -4.91 9.43 -2.54
CA LYS A 98 -3.69 10.05 -3.05
C LYS A 98 -3.43 9.77 -4.53
N MET A 99 -3.75 8.57 -5.02
CA MET A 99 -3.62 8.24 -6.45
C MET A 99 -4.74 8.83 -7.33
N GLY A 100 -5.76 9.48 -6.73
CA GLY A 100 -6.91 10.05 -7.45
C GLY A 100 -8.13 9.12 -7.59
N GLY A 101 -8.14 7.99 -6.89
CA GLY A 101 -9.23 7.01 -6.90
C GLY A 101 -9.20 6.02 -8.05
N PHE A 102 -10.16 5.10 -8.07
CA PHE A 102 -10.32 4.13 -9.16
C PHE A 102 -10.86 4.80 -10.42
N THR A 103 -10.44 4.30 -11.58
CA THR A 103 -11.02 4.65 -12.88
C THR A 103 -12.01 3.58 -13.35
N THR A 104 -11.54 2.34 -13.46
CA THR A 104 -12.33 1.17 -13.92
C THR A 104 -12.43 0.06 -12.88
N GLY A 105 -11.69 0.15 -11.76
CA GLY A 105 -11.73 -0.81 -10.67
C GLY A 105 -12.70 -0.41 -9.55
N GLY A 106 -12.58 -1.10 -8.41
CA GLY A 106 -13.38 -0.81 -7.23
C GLY A 106 -12.86 -1.53 -5.99
N LEU A 107 -13.69 -1.51 -4.94
CA LEU A 107 -13.53 -2.37 -3.76
C LEU A 107 -14.47 -3.57 -3.94
N ASN A 108 -13.92 -4.71 -4.36
CA ASN A 108 -14.68 -5.95 -4.48
C ASN A 108 -14.54 -6.76 -3.18
N PHE A 109 -15.63 -7.27 -2.63
CA PHE A 109 -15.55 -8.16 -1.47
C PHE A 109 -15.28 -9.59 -1.93
N ASP A 110 -14.03 -9.90 -2.29
CA ASP A 110 -13.57 -11.28 -2.40
C ASP A 110 -13.34 -11.87 -1.00
N ALA A 111 -14.47 -12.08 -0.32
CA ALA A 111 -14.50 -12.48 1.07
C ALA A 111 -15.66 -13.45 1.31
N LYS A 112 -15.45 -14.38 2.24
CA LYS A 112 -16.46 -15.34 2.66
C LYS A 112 -16.84 -15.14 4.11
N ARG A 113 -18.10 -15.45 4.42
CA ARG A 113 -18.51 -15.67 5.81
C ARG A 113 -17.72 -16.82 6.42
N ARG A 114 -17.64 -16.83 7.75
CA ARG A 114 -16.99 -17.95 8.44
C ARG A 114 -17.84 -19.21 8.28
N ARG A 115 -17.19 -20.37 8.33
CA ARG A 115 -17.86 -21.67 8.22
C ARG A 115 -19.03 -21.83 9.19
N GLU A 116 -18.86 -21.34 10.41
CA GLU A 116 -19.88 -21.39 11.48
C GLU A 116 -20.91 -20.25 11.40
N SER A 117 -20.69 -19.25 10.54
CA SER A 117 -21.64 -18.16 10.24
C SER A 117 -22.47 -18.54 9.01
N HIS A 118 -23.32 -19.55 9.18
CA HIS A 118 -24.03 -20.20 8.09
C HIS A 118 -25.46 -19.68 7.88
N GLU A 119 -26.02 -18.88 8.78
CA GLU A 119 -27.39 -18.37 8.65
C GLU A 119 -27.44 -17.28 7.57
N PRO A 120 -28.51 -17.17 6.76
CA PRO A 120 -28.58 -16.17 5.70
C PRO A 120 -28.32 -14.73 6.16
N GLU A 121 -28.71 -14.37 7.39
CA GLU A 121 -28.46 -13.04 7.99
C GLU A 121 -26.98 -12.73 8.20
N ASP A 122 -26.14 -13.74 8.43
CA ASP A 122 -24.70 -13.56 8.54
C ASP A 122 -24.10 -12.95 7.26
N LEU A 123 -24.74 -13.13 6.10
CA LEU A 123 -24.24 -12.59 4.84
C LEU A 123 -24.36 -11.07 4.83
N PHE A 124 -25.46 -10.57 5.38
CA PHE A 124 -25.70 -9.15 5.56
C PHE A 124 -24.76 -8.59 6.62
N HIS A 125 -24.62 -9.25 7.78
CA HIS A 125 -23.69 -8.81 8.82
C HIS A 125 -22.25 -8.70 8.30
N ALA A 126 -21.78 -9.68 7.53
CA ALA A 126 -20.44 -9.69 6.97
C ALA A 126 -20.21 -8.54 5.97
N HIS A 127 -21.13 -8.36 5.01
CA HIS A 127 -21.02 -7.28 4.02
C HIS A 127 -21.17 -5.90 4.65
N ILE A 128 -22.16 -5.70 5.54
CA ILE A 128 -22.35 -4.42 6.24
C ILE A 128 -21.08 -4.08 7.03
N GLY A 129 -20.51 -5.04 7.76
CA GLY A 129 -19.25 -4.84 8.48
C GLY A 129 -18.09 -4.42 7.58
N GLY A 130 -17.92 -5.09 6.43
CA GLY A 130 -16.89 -4.74 5.44
C GLY A 130 -17.10 -3.36 4.80
N MET A 131 -18.35 -3.06 4.41
CA MET A 131 -18.75 -1.79 3.81
C MET A 131 -18.53 -0.62 4.78
N ASP A 132 -18.97 -0.76 6.02
CA ASP A 132 -18.81 0.27 7.04
C ASP A 132 -17.35 0.45 7.45
N ALA A 133 -16.55 -0.62 7.52
CA ALA A 133 -15.12 -0.52 7.79
C ALA A 133 -14.40 0.32 6.72
N PHE A 134 -14.64 0.03 5.44
CA PHE A 134 -14.07 0.82 4.33
C PHE A 134 -14.64 2.24 4.26
N ALA A 135 -15.94 2.43 4.52
CA ALA A 135 -16.53 3.77 4.56
C ALA A 135 -15.97 4.61 5.73
N ARG A 136 -15.70 3.99 6.89
CA ARG A 136 -15.00 4.64 8.01
C ARG A 136 -13.57 4.97 7.62
N GLY A 137 -12.83 4.01 7.06
CA GLY A 137 -11.47 4.22 6.55
C GLY A 137 -11.39 5.37 5.54
N LEU A 138 -12.37 5.50 4.63
CA LEU A 138 -12.46 6.60 3.67
C LEU A 138 -12.59 7.96 4.38
N LYS A 139 -13.48 8.07 5.38
CA LYS A 139 -13.66 9.32 6.12
C LYS A 139 -12.40 9.72 6.90
N VAL A 140 -11.76 8.75 7.53
CA VAL A 140 -10.51 8.96 8.29
C VAL A 140 -9.39 9.38 7.34
N ALA A 141 -9.20 8.65 6.23
CA ALA A 141 -8.20 8.95 5.21
C ALA A 141 -8.39 10.35 4.61
N ALA A 142 -9.63 10.74 4.28
CA ALA A 142 -9.93 12.06 3.77
C ALA A 142 -9.51 13.16 4.76
N LYS A 143 -9.78 12.97 6.06
CA LYS A 143 -9.39 13.92 7.10
C LYS A 143 -7.87 14.01 7.28
N ILE A 144 -7.18 12.87 7.21
CA ILE A 144 -5.71 12.80 7.26
C ILE A 144 -5.08 13.60 6.12
N ILE A 145 -5.60 13.44 4.90
CA ILE A 145 -5.11 14.13 3.71
C ILE A 145 -5.43 15.63 3.79
N GLU A 146 -6.66 16.00 4.19
CA GLU A 146 -7.05 17.41 4.37
C GLU A 146 -6.16 18.13 5.38
N ASP A 147 -5.79 17.48 6.48
CA ASP A 147 -4.95 18.06 7.52
C ASP A 147 -3.47 18.18 7.13
N GLY A 148 -3.01 17.45 6.12
CA GLY A 148 -1.64 17.54 5.58
C GLY A 148 -0.50 17.13 6.52
N LYS A 149 -0.76 16.79 7.79
CA LYS A 149 0.29 16.59 8.81
C LYS A 149 1.31 15.50 8.47
N PHE A 150 0.86 14.40 7.85
CA PHE A 150 1.77 13.33 7.40
C PHE A 150 2.59 13.79 6.20
N ASP A 151 1.96 14.49 5.26
CA ASP A 151 2.63 14.98 4.04
C ASP A 151 3.65 16.07 4.36
N ASP A 152 3.33 16.97 5.29
CA ASP A 152 4.27 17.96 5.82
C ASP A 152 5.48 17.30 6.48
N PHE A 153 5.26 16.21 7.22
CA PHE A 153 6.35 15.45 7.83
C PHE A 153 7.25 14.80 6.77
N VAL A 154 6.66 14.16 5.76
CA VAL A 154 7.41 13.53 4.66
C VAL A 154 8.17 14.60 3.87
N LYS A 155 7.53 15.70 3.50
CA LYS A 155 8.17 16.83 2.81
C LYS A 155 9.37 17.36 3.60
N THR A 156 9.19 17.66 4.87
CA THR A 156 10.30 18.12 5.74
C THR A 156 11.40 17.07 5.84
N ARG A 157 11.06 15.78 5.90
CA ARG A 157 12.04 14.69 6.01
C ARG A 157 12.94 14.57 4.78
N TYR A 158 12.42 14.90 3.60
CA TYR A 158 13.13 14.77 2.32
C TYR A 158 13.55 16.11 1.71
N GLU A 159 13.39 17.24 2.42
CA GLU A 159 13.69 18.59 1.92
C GLU A 159 15.13 18.79 1.42
N SER A 160 16.07 17.95 1.86
CA SER A 160 17.46 17.97 1.39
C SER A 160 17.60 17.60 -0.09
N PHE A 161 16.61 16.92 -0.67
CA PHE A 161 16.56 16.59 -2.09
C PHE A 161 15.96 17.71 -2.95
N ASP A 162 15.23 18.68 -2.35
CA ASP A 162 14.64 19.79 -3.10
C ASP A 162 15.66 20.86 -3.52
N SER A 163 16.91 20.78 -3.04
CA SER A 163 17.94 21.78 -3.31
C SER A 163 19.37 21.26 -3.14
N GLY A 164 20.36 22.10 -3.49
CA GLY A 164 21.77 21.84 -3.23
C GLY A 164 22.29 20.55 -3.87
N ILE A 165 23.02 19.74 -3.09
CA ILE A 165 23.59 18.47 -3.54
C ILE A 165 22.49 17.42 -3.79
N GLY A 166 21.45 17.39 -2.96
CA GLY A 166 20.38 16.39 -3.08
C GLY A 166 19.55 16.59 -4.34
N GLY A 167 19.29 17.85 -4.72
CA GLY A 167 18.62 18.16 -5.99
C GLY A 167 19.44 17.74 -7.22
N GLN A 168 20.77 17.82 -7.14
CA GLN A 168 21.63 17.32 -8.23
C GLN A 168 21.62 15.78 -8.30
N VAL A 169 21.53 15.11 -7.14
CA VAL A 169 21.37 13.65 -7.07
C VAL A 169 20.05 13.24 -7.70
N GLU A 170 18.93 13.86 -7.31
CA GLU A 170 17.61 13.55 -7.84
C GLU A 170 17.50 13.82 -9.35
N ALA A 171 18.14 14.90 -9.84
CA ALA A 171 18.20 15.22 -11.26
C ALA A 171 19.15 14.32 -12.07
N GLY A 172 19.93 13.45 -11.42
CA GLY A 172 20.96 12.63 -12.08
C GLY A 172 22.09 13.46 -12.72
N SER A 173 22.32 14.67 -12.22
CA SER A 173 23.26 15.64 -12.83
C SER A 173 24.62 15.70 -12.13
N ILE A 174 24.89 14.81 -11.18
CA ILE A 174 26.14 14.75 -10.42
C ILE A 174 26.79 13.37 -10.53
N SER A 175 28.11 13.35 -10.65
CA SER A 175 28.89 12.11 -10.74
C SER A 175 29.21 11.51 -9.36
N LEU A 176 29.66 10.26 -9.33
CA LEU A 176 30.16 9.65 -8.10
C LEU A 176 31.43 10.34 -7.60
N GLU A 177 32.30 10.81 -8.51
CA GLU A 177 33.52 11.54 -8.20
C GLU A 177 33.24 12.89 -7.54
N ASP A 178 32.21 13.61 -8.02
CA ASP A 178 31.79 14.88 -7.42
C ASP A 178 31.15 14.65 -6.04
N LEU A 179 30.38 13.57 -5.87
CA LEU A 179 29.81 13.17 -4.58
C LEU A 179 30.89 12.79 -3.57
N ASP A 180 31.94 12.06 -3.98
CA ASP A 180 33.09 11.75 -3.13
C ASP A 180 33.78 13.04 -2.67
N SER A 181 34.05 13.95 -3.61
CA SER A 181 34.64 15.27 -3.32
C SER A 181 33.80 16.08 -2.35
N TYR A 182 32.47 16.08 -2.52
CA TYR A 182 31.54 16.71 -1.59
C TYR A 182 31.58 16.05 -0.20
N ALA A 183 31.56 14.72 -0.14
CA ALA A 183 31.52 13.96 1.11
C ALA A 183 32.77 14.20 1.99
N VAL A 184 33.95 14.35 1.39
CA VAL A 184 35.19 14.67 2.11
C VAL A 184 35.16 16.08 2.72
N GLY A 185 34.43 17.01 2.10
CA GLY A 185 34.39 18.43 2.48
C GLY A 185 33.34 18.80 3.54
N ILE A 186 32.43 17.90 3.88
CA ILE A 186 31.33 18.19 4.81
C ILE A 186 31.61 17.74 6.24
N THR A 187 30.94 18.39 7.18
CA THR A 187 30.79 17.83 8.53
C THR A 187 29.80 16.66 8.47
N PRO A 188 30.03 15.56 9.23
CA PRO A 188 29.08 14.45 9.28
C PRO A 188 27.64 14.94 9.52
N PRO A 189 26.68 14.58 8.65
CA PRO A 189 25.32 15.10 8.74
C PRO A 189 24.63 14.59 10.01
N GLN A 190 23.80 15.45 10.61
CA GLN A 190 22.91 15.05 11.69
C GLN A 190 21.58 14.59 11.10
N LEU A 191 21.26 13.31 11.26
CA LEU A 191 20.02 12.75 10.74
C LEU A 191 18.85 13.11 11.65
N ALA A 192 17.77 13.64 11.05
CA ALA A 192 16.53 13.89 11.77
C ALA A 192 15.84 12.57 12.15
N SER A 193 15.29 12.52 13.38
CA SER A 193 14.49 11.39 13.87
C SER A 193 13.31 11.07 12.94
N GLY A 194 13.04 9.78 12.74
CA GLY A 194 11.89 9.31 11.95
C GLY A 194 10.53 9.52 12.61
N ARG A 195 10.49 9.81 13.91
CA ARG A 195 9.25 10.09 14.66
C ARG A 195 8.15 9.03 14.48
N GLN A 196 8.52 7.77 14.29
CA GLN A 196 7.63 6.65 13.98
C GLN A 196 6.48 6.56 14.99
N GLU A 197 6.79 6.46 16.28
CA GLU A 197 5.79 6.31 17.34
C GLU A 197 4.87 7.53 17.46
N ARG A 198 5.39 8.73 17.14
CA ARG A 198 4.57 9.95 17.09
C ARG A 198 3.58 9.89 15.93
N LEU A 199 3.98 9.38 14.77
CA LEU A 199 3.12 9.25 13.60
C LEU A 199 2.08 8.14 13.79
N GLU A 200 2.44 7.05 14.45
CA GLU A 200 1.52 5.97 14.84
C GLU A 200 0.47 6.50 15.84
N ASN A 201 0.90 7.27 16.85
CA ASN A 201 -0.03 7.93 17.76
C ASN A 201 -0.94 8.94 17.04
N LEU A 202 -0.39 9.69 16.08
CA LEU A 202 -1.19 10.60 15.27
C LEU A 202 -2.25 9.84 14.46
N LEU A 203 -1.92 8.69 13.88
CA LEU A 203 -2.90 7.84 13.19
C LEU A 203 -3.98 7.35 14.16
N ASN A 204 -3.61 6.93 15.38
CA ASN A 204 -4.57 6.53 16.41
C ASN A 204 -5.55 7.67 16.76
N ASP A 205 -5.08 8.92 16.81
CA ASP A 205 -5.93 10.08 17.11
C ASP A 205 -6.98 10.34 16.01
N TYR A 206 -6.75 9.86 14.78
CA TYR A 206 -7.68 10.01 13.66
C TYR A 206 -8.75 8.91 13.59
N LEU A 207 -8.46 7.72 14.12
CA LEU A 207 -9.32 6.53 14.02
C LEU A 207 -10.54 6.62 14.94
#